data_AF-X1ECJ4-F1
#
_entry.id   AF-X1ECJ4-F1
#
_cell.length_a   1.000
_cell.length_b   1.000
_cell.length_c   1.000
_cell.angle_alpha   90.00
_cell.angle_beta   90.00
_cell.angle_gamma   90.00
#
_symmetry.space_group_name_H-M   'P 1'
#
loop_
_entity.id
_entity.type
_entity.pdbx_description
1 polymer ?
#
loop_
_entity_poly.entity_id
_entity_poly.type
_entity_poly.pdbx_seq_one_letter_code
_entity_poly.pdbx_strand_id
1 'polypeptide(L)'
;VLCKVYGVSVSVATTINVPNSLGPGELILKYGTDEQKSHYLPSLAKGKDIPCFALTAPTAGSDAGAIPDTGIVCRGKHEGKEVIGIRLNWDKRYITLAPVATLLGLAFKLYDPEHLIGKQTDIGITCALIPVKTAGVKIGRRHFPLNTAFMNGPTQ
;
A
#
# COMPACT_ATOMS: atom_id res chain seq x y z
N VAL A 1 11.50 21.19 6.99
CA VAL A 1 12.36 20.04 7.38
C VAL A 1 12.88 19.30 6.15
N LEU A 2 12.02 18.76 5.27
CA LEU A 2 12.44 17.98 4.10
C LEU A 2 13.48 18.68 3.20
N CYS A 3 13.32 19.98 2.88
CA CYS A 3 14.30 20.71 2.07
C CYS A 3 15.72 20.69 2.66
N LYS A 4 15.86 20.77 3.99
CA LYS A 4 17.16 20.68 4.66
C LYS A 4 17.76 19.27 4.55
N VAL A 5 16.94 18.24 4.70
CA VAL A 5 17.39 16.83 4.59
C VAL A 5 17.78 16.48 3.15
N TYR A 6 17.01 16.93 2.15
CA TYR A 6 17.33 16.75 0.73
C TYR A 6 18.66 17.39 0.34
N GLY A 7 19.04 18.51 0.96
CA GLY A 7 20.35 19.16 0.75
C GLY A 7 21.55 18.34 1.25
N VAL A 8 21.32 17.29 2.06
CA VAL A 8 22.38 16.45 2.63
C VAL A 8 22.32 15.01 2.10
N SER A 9 21.13 14.39 2.06
CA SER A 9 20.98 13.02 1.59
C SER A 9 19.60 12.77 0.98
N VAL A 10 19.58 12.53 -0.32
CA VAL A 10 18.38 12.14 -1.07
C VAL A 10 17.80 10.82 -0.54
N SER A 11 18.65 9.86 -0.16
CA SER A 11 18.18 8.56 0.34
C SER A 11 17.45 8.67 1.67
N VAL A 12 17.99 9.46 2.61
CA VAL A 12 17.33 9.72 3.90
C VAL A 12 16.05 10.52 3.68
N ALA A 13 16.12 11.56 2.85
CA ALA A 13 14.96 12.40 2.57
C ALA A 13 13.81 11.59 1.96
N THR A 14 14.07 10.73 0.97
CA THR A 14 13.06 9.86 0.35
C THR A 14 12.47 8.86 1.35
N THR A 15 13.31 8.29 2.23
CA THR A 15 12.88 7.34 3.26
C THR A 15 11.90 7.97 4.25
N ILE A 16 12.09 9.24 4.60
CA ILE A 16 11.19 9.97 5.52
C ILE A 16 9.98 10.54 4.78
N ASN A 17 10.19 11.07 3.57
CA ASN A 17 9.16 11.77 2.81
C ASN A 17 8.03 10.82 2.40
N VAL A 18 8.34 9.69 1.76
CA VAL A 18 7.33 8.82 1.17
C VAL A 18 6.28 8.35 2.18
N PRO A 19 6.63 7.83 3.38
CA PRO A 19 5.66 7.50 4.43
C PRO A 19 4.68 8.62 4.80
N ASN A 20 5.13 9.87 4.75
CA ASN A 20 4.41 11.04 5.24
C ASN A 20 3.70 11.83 4.12
N SER A 21 4.07 11.68 2.85
CA SER A 21 3.50 12.44 1.74
C SER A 21 2.58 11.62 0.84
N LEU A 22 2.99 10.39 0.53
CA LEU A 22 2.30 9.48 -0.40
C LEU A 22 1.85 8.20 0.30
N GLY A 23 2.49 7.87 1.42
CA GLY A 23 2.30 6.65 2.16
C GLY A 23 0.98 6.60 2.92
N PRO A 24 0.66 5.41 3.46
CA PRO A 24 -0.44 5.20 4.39
C PRO A 24 -0.63 6.29 5.46
N GLY A 25 0.42 6.97 5.94
CA GLY A 25 0.28 7.99 7.00
C GLY A 25 -0.68 9.12 6.64
N GLU A 26 -0.48 9.76 5.49
CA GLU A 26 -1.35 10.86 5.01
C GLU A 26 -2.77 10.36 4.71
N LEU A 27 -2.88 9.19 4.07
CA LEU A 27 -4.18 8.61 3.72
C LEU A 27 -4.99 8.20 4.96
N ILE A 28 -4.35 7.64 5.98
CA ILE A 28 -4.99 7.28 7.25
C ILE A 28 -5.41 8.55 8.00
N LEU A 29 -4.56 9.58 8.01
CA LEU A 29 -4.90 10.85 8.67
C LEU A 29 -6.14 11.49 8.04
N LYS A 30 -6.25 11.46 6.71
CA LYS A 30 -7.33 12.12 5.97
C LYS A 30 -8.61 11.26 5.87
N TYR A 31 -8.47 9.97 5.61
CA TYR A 31 -9.59 9.08 5.25
C TYR A 31 -9.79 7.90 6.19
N GLY A 32 -8.86 7.64 7.12
CA GLY A 32 -8.98 6.54 8.07
C GLY A 32 -10.12 6.75 9.06
N THR A 33 -10.74 5.65 9.50
CA THR A 33 -11.67 5.68 10.64
C THR A 33 -10.94 6.02 11.93
N ASP A 34 -11.67 6.38 12.98
CA ASP A 34 -11.07 6.70 14.28
C ASP A 34 -10.30 5.51 14.87
N GLU A 35 -10.80 4.28 14.64
CA GLU A 35 -10.11 3.05 15.04
C GLU A 35 -8.80 2.84 14.26
N GLN A 36 -8.84 3.05 12.94
CA GLN A 36 -7.63 2.96 12.10
C GLN A 36 -6.60 4.02 12.50
N LYS A 37 -7.03 5.25 12.75
CA LYS A 37 -6.16 6.35 13.19
C LYS A 37 -5.51 6.03 14.54
N SER A 38 -6.32 5.61 15.51
CA SER A 38 -5.86 5.24 16.86
C SER A 38 -4.85 4.09 16.84
N HIS A 39 -5.07 3.11 15.96
CA HIS A 39 -4.17 1.95 15.82
C HIS A 39 -2.86 2.30 15.10
N TYR A 40 -2.93 2.87 13.89
CA TYR A 40 -1.78 2.99 12.99
C TYR A 40 -0.94 4.24 13.24
N LEU A 41 -1.55 5.41 13.48
CA LEU A 41 -0.79 6.68 13.56
C LEU A 41 0.28 6.68 14.66
N PRO A 42 0.03 6.17 15.88
CA PRO A 42 1.07 6.12 16.91
C PRO A 42 2.25 5.19 16.55
N SER A 43 1.98 4.11 15.83
CA SER A 43 3.01 3.15 15.39
C SER A 43 3.87 3.74 14.28
N LEU A 44 3.23 4.40 13.30
CA LEU A 44 3.88 5.12 12.21
C LEU A 44 4.73 6.28 12.73
N ALA A 45 4.22 7.08 13.65
CA ALA A 45 4.96 8.21 14.23
C ALA A 45 6.21 7.78 15.02
N LYS A 46 6.19 6.58 15.60
CA LYS A 46 7.34 5.98 16.32
C LYS A 46 8.29 5.20 15.39
N GLY A 47 7.98 5.10 14.10
CA GLY A 47 8.74 4.29 13.14
C GLY A 47 8.72 2.79 13.43
N LYS A 48 7.77 2.30 14.23
CA LYS A 48 7.58 0.87 14.48
C LYS A 48 7.02 0.18 13.25
N ASP A 49 6.07 0.84 12.59
CA ASP A 49 5.61 0.46 11.28
C ASP A 49 6.32 1.26 10.19
N ILE A 50 6.76 0.56 9.16
CA ILE A 50 7.38 1.13 7.97
C ILE A 50 6.36 1.01 6.84
N PRO A 51 5.68 2.11 6.46
CA PRO A 51 4.65 2.04 5.44
C PRO A 51 5.24 2.18 4.03
N CYS A 52 4.60 1.53 3.06
CA CYS A 52 4.82 1.80 1.64
C CYS A 52 3.48 1.97 0.90
N PHE A 53 3.51 2.57 -0.29
CA PHE A 53 2.31 2.76 -1.11
C PHE A 53 2.50 2.16 -2.51
N ALA A 54 1.73 1.11 -2.77
CA ALA A 54 1.82 0.26 -3.94
C ALA A 54 0.74 0.64 -4.98
N LEU A 55 1.09 1.61 -5.82
CA LEU A 55 0.25 2.08 -6.93
C LEU A 55 0.79 1.63 -8.29
N THR A 56 2.06 1.91 -8.57
CA THR A 56 2.69 1.63 -9.86
C THR A 56 2.75 0.13 -10.15
N ALA A 57 2.19 -0.29 -11.28
CA ALA A 57 2.26 -1.65 -11.79
C ALA A 57 3.35 -1.78 -12.87
N PRO A 58 3.82 -2.99 -13.20
CA PRO A 58 4.77 -3.21 -14.29
C PRO A 58 4.36 -2.58 -15.63
N THR A 59 3.05 -2.54 -15.90
CA THR A 59 2.47 -2.05 -17.17
C THR A 59 1.72 -0.72 -17.04
N ALA A 60 1.61 -0.15 -15.83
CA ALA A 60 0.86 1.10 -15.59
C ALA A 60 1.56 1.99 -14.55
N GLY A 61 1.80 3.25 -14.92
CA GLY A 61 2.46 4.25 -14.08
C GLY A 61 1.76 5.61 -14.12
N SER A 62 1.94 6.36 -15.21
CA SER A 62 1.29 7.66 -15.40
C SER A 62 -0.23 7.55 -15.49
N ASP A 63 -0.73 6.51 -16.17
CA ASP A 63 -2.15 6.16 -16.17
C ASP A 63 -2.46 5.23 -15.00
N ALA A 64 -2.80 5.82 -13.86
CA ALA A 64 -3.24 5.08 -12.67
C ALA A 64 -4.58 4.35 -12.88
N GLY A 65 -5.39 4.79 -13.86
CA GLY A 65 -6.65 4.15 -14.27
C GLY A 65 -6.44 2.77 -14.88
N ALA A 66 -5.28 2.55 -15.49
CA ALA A 66 -4.94 1.33 -16.21
C ALA A 66 -4.26 0.24 -15.36
N ILE A 67 -4.21 0.38 -14.03
CA ILE A 67 -3.62 -0.66 -13.17
C ILE A 67 -4.34 -2.01 -13.38
N PRO A 68 -3.59 -3.13 -13.52
CA PRO A 68 -4.16 -4.46 -13.78
C PRO A 68 -4.59 -5.18 -12.49
N ASP A 69 -4.23 -4.65 -11.33
CA ASP A 69 -4.44 -5.28 -10.03
C ASP A 69 -5.92 -5.32 -9.67
N THR A 70 -6.37 -6.47 -9.15
CA THR A 70 -7.79 -6.72 -8.89
C THR A 70 -8.05 -7.09 -7.44
N GLY A 71 -9.20 -6.65 -6.95
CA GLY A 71 -9.81 -7.09 -5.71
C GLY A 71 -11.24 -7.53 -5.98
N ILE A 72 -11.58 -8.75 -5.57
CA ILE A 72 -12.94 -9.28 -5.70
C ILE A 72 -13.55 -9.36 -4.31
N VAL A 73 -14.67 -8.66 -4.09
CA VAL A 73 -15.47 -8.80 -2.89
C VAL A 73 -16.04 -10.21 -2.88
N CYS A 74 -15.81 -10.95 -1.80
CA CYS A 74 -16.30 -12.31 -1.65
C CYS A 74 -16.50 -12.67 -0.18
N ARG A 75 -17.35 -13.68 0.08
CA ARG A 75 -17.35 -14.37 1.37
C ARG A 75 -16.12 -15.26 1.48
N GLY A 76 -15.49 -15.26 2.65
CA GLY A 76 -14.32 -16.07 2.94
C GLY A 76 -14.17 -16.33 4.44
N LYS A 77 -13.29 -17.26 4.80
CA LYS A 77 -12.93 -17.48 6.20
C LYS A 77 -11.74 -16.62 6.59
N HIS A 78 -11.89 -15.87 7.67
CA HIS A 78 -10.81 -15.13 8.32
C HIS A 78 -10.86 -15.43 9.83
N GLU A 79 -9.74 -15.88 10.39
CA GLU A 79 -9.65 -16.27 11.82
C GLU A 79 -10.76 -17.24 12.27
N GLY A 80 -11.11 -18.19 11.39
CA GLY A 80 -12.13 -19.20 11.65
C GLY A 80 -13.58 -18.73 11.50
N LYS A 81 -13.83 -17.44 11.22
CA LYS A 81 -15.15 -16.87 11.00
C LYS A 81 -15.40 -16.60 9.53
N GLU A 82 -16.64 -16.80 9.09
CA GLU A 82 -17.06 -16.36 7.76
C GLU A 82 -17.26 -14.84 7.78
N VAL A 83 -16.60 -14.15 6.86
CA VAL A 83 -16.63 -12.69 6.74
C VAL A 83 -16.78 -12.31 5.27
N ILE A 84 -17.30 -11.11 5.03
CA ILE A 84 -17.18 -10.46 3.72
C ILE A 84 -15.79 -9.82 3.69
N GLY A 85 -14.98 -10.19 2.71
CA GLY A 85 -13.63 -9.68 2.53
C GLY A 85 -13.32 -9.42 1.06
N ILE A 86 -12.06 -9.08 0.79
CA ILE A 86 -11.58 -8.83 -0.57
C ILE A 86 -10.46 -9.83 -0.87
N ARG A 87 -10.63 -10.60 -1.94
CA ARG A 87 -9.57 -11.43 -2.49
C ARG A 87 -8.76 -10.61 -3.48
N LEU A 88 -7.48 -10.42 -3.17
CA LEU A 88 -6.59 -9.53 -3.91
C LEU A 88 -5.61 -10.32 -4.78
N ASN A 89 -5.31 -9.78 -5.95
CA ASN A 89 -4.26 -10.25 -6.84
C ASN A 89 -3.55 -9.04 -7.47
N TRP A 90 -2.26 -8.88 -7.25
CA TRP A 90 -1.50 -7.72 -7.70
C TRP A 90 -0.06 -8.07 -8.08
N ASP A 91 0.54 -7.20 -8.88
CA ASP A 91 2.00 -7.17 -9.08
C ASP A 91 2.39 -5.70 -9.22
N LYS A 92 3.17 -5.21 -8.26
CA LYS A 92 3.55 -3.79 -8.20
C LYS A 92 5.04 -3.64 -8.35
N ARG A 93 5.47 -2.54 -8.97
CA ARG A 93 6.86 -2.27 -9.31
C ARG A 93 7.27 -0.89 -8.82
N TYR A 94 8.53 -0.78 -8.42
CA TYR A 94 9.16 0.46 -7.99
C TYR A 94 8.54 1.07 -6.73
N ILE A 95 8.11 0.23 -5.80
CA ILE A 95 7.51 0.68 -4.56
C ILE A 95 8.60 1.02 -3.56
N THR A 96 8.68 2.31 -3.21
CA THR A 96 9.63 2.81 -2.22
C THR A 96 9.30 2.24 -0.85
N LEU A 97 10.34 1.79 -0.14
CA LEU A 97 10.33 1.07 1.14
C LEU A 97 9.72 -0.33 1.14
N ALA A 98 9.09 -0.80 0.06
CA ALA A 98 8.48 -2.13 -0.01
C ALA A 98 9.36 -3.29 0.52
N PRO A 99 10.68 -3.37 0.23
CA PRO A 99 11.48 -4.50 0.71
C PRO A 99 11.63 -4.59 2.23
N VAL A 100 11.36 -3.50 2.96
CA VAL A 100 11.45 -3.39 4.43
C VAL A 100 10.14 -2.92 5.06
N ALA A 101 9.06 -2.85 4.29
CA ALA A 101 7.78 -2.37 4.79
C ALA A 101 7.18 -3.36 5.79
N THR A 102 6.42 -2.86 6.75
CA THR A 102 5.57 -3.66 7.65
C THR A 102 4.09 -3.50 7.31
N LEU A 103 3.74 -2.38 6.68
CA LEU A 103 2.38 -2.02 6.28
C LEU A 103 2.37 -1.57 4.82
N LEU A 104 1.45 -2.12 4.04
CA LEU A 104 1.32 -1.83 2.62
C LEU A 104 -0.02 -1.14 2.36
N GLY A 105 0.02 0.08 1.82
CA GLY A 105 -1.15 0.68 1.17
C GLY A 105 -1.21 0.19 -0.27
N LEU A 106 -2.25 -0.55 -0.66
CA LEU A 106 -2.41 -1.11 -2.00
C LEU A 106 -3.52 -0.38 -2.74
N ALA A 107 -3.25 0.11 -3.96
CA ALA A 107 -4.28 0.56 -4.87
C ALA A 107 -4.58 -0.53 -5.92
N PHE A 108 -5.86 -0.85 -6.11
CA PHE A 108 -6.34 -1.91 -7.00
C PHE A 108 -7.75 -1.60 -7.51
N LYS A 109 -8.20 -2.28 -8.58
CA LYS A 109 -9.58 -2.20 -9.07
C LYS A 109 -10.47 -3.16 -8.29
N LEU A 110 -11.49 -2.63 -7.64
CA LEU A 110 -12.41 -3.41 -6.83
C LEU A 110 -13.67 -3.79 -7.63
N TYR A 111 -14.01 -5.07 -7.57
CA TYR A 111 -15.21 -5.63 -8.16
C TYR A 111 -16.05 -6.35 -7.12
N ASP A 112 -17.37 -6.16 -7.16
CA ASP A 112 -18.36 -6.83 -6.31
C ASP A 112 -19.40 -7.58 -7.19
N PRO A 113 -19.02 -8.72 -7.79
CA PRO A 113 -19.89 -9.46 -8.71
C PRO A 113 -21.13 -10.05 -8.04
N GLU A 114 -21.08 -10.27 -6.72
CA GLU A 114 -22.18 -10.81 -5.93
C GLU A 114 -23.00 -9.72 -5.20
N HIS A 115 -22.67 -8.44 -5.40
CA HIS A 115 -23.38 -7.31 -4.79
C HIS A 115 -23.47 -7.39 -3.26
N LEU A 116 -22.38 -7.81 -2.61
CA LEU A 116 -22.30 -8.02 -1.17
C LEU A 116 -22.18 -6.72 -0.37
N ILE A 117 -21.64 -5.66 -0.97
CA ILE A 117 -21.42 -4.37 -0.31
C ILE A 117 -22.13 -3.20 -1.01
N GLY A 118 -22.74 -3.44 -2.18
CA GLY A 118 -23.47 -2.41 -2.91
C GLY A 118 -24.14 -2.91 -4.19
N LYS A 119 -24.65 -1.97 -4.99
CA LYS A 119 -25.38 -2.28 -6.24
C LYS A 119 -24.49 -2.31 -7.49
N GLN A 120 -23.25 -1.85 -7.40
CA GLN A 120 -22.33 -1.75 -8.54
C GLN A 120 -21.41 -2.96 -8.57
N THR A 121 -21.17 -3.50 -9.78
CA THR A 121 -20.22 -4.59 -9.98
C THR A 121 -18.79 -4.07 -10.08
N ASP A 122 -18.55 -3.00 -10.84
CA ASP A 122 -17.26 -2.30 -10.90
C ASP A 122 -17.33 -1.07 -9.99
N ILE A 123 -16.57 -1.09 -8.90
CA ILE A 123 -16.51 -0.01 -7.91
C ILE A 123 -15.40 0.99 -8.28
N GLY A 124 -14.46 0.58 -9.13
CA GLY A 124 -13.30 1.37 -9.51
C GLY A 124 -12.10 1.22 -8.58
N ILE A 125 -11.20 2.19 -8.63
CA ILE A 125 -9.95 2.14 -7.87
C ILE A 125 -10.22 2.35 -6.38
N THR A 126 -9.80 1.36 -5.59
CA THR A 126 -9.90 1.36 -4.13
C THR A 126 -8.52 1.19 -3.52
N CYS A 127 -8.37 1.66 -2.28
CA CYS A 127 -7.16 1.45 -1.48
C CYS A 127 -7.45 0.56 -0.26
N ALA A 128 -6.52 -0.34 0.05
CA ALA A 128 -6.55 -1.15 1.28
C ALA A 128 -5.22 -1.05 2.03
N LEU A 129 -5.28 -1.21 3.35
CA LEU A 129 -4.11 -1.36 4.21
C LEU A 129 -3.91 -2.85 4.51
N ILE A 130 -2.73 -3.36 4.17
CA ILE A 130 -2.42 -4.78 4.24
C ILE A 130 -1.14 -4.96 5.07
N PRO A 131 -1.20 -5.64 6.23
CA PRO A 131 -0.01 -6.07 6.93
C PRO A 131 0.82 -6.98 6.02
N VAL A 132 2.13 -6.74 5.91
CA VAL A 132 2.98 -7.53 4.98
C VAL A 132 3.12 -9.00 5.37
N LYS A 133 2.75 -9.35 6.61
CA LYS A 133 2.70 -10.73 7.11
C LYS A 133 1.44 -11.48 6.68
N THR A 134 0.50 -10.80 6.01
CA THR A 134 -0.72 -11.43 5.49
C THR A 134 -0.33 -12.55 4.51
N ALA A 135 -0.96 -13.72 4.67
CA ALA A 135 -0.65 -14.89 3.84
C ALA A 135 -0.80 -14.55 2.34
N GLY A 136 0.18 -14.95 1.54
CA GLY A 136 0.23 -14.68 0.10
C GLY A 136 1.06 -13.46 -0.27
N VAL A 137 1.22 -12.47 0.61
CA VAL A 137 2.03 -11.27 0.36
C VAL A 137 3.51 -11.65 0.23
N LYS A 138 4.16 -11.18 -0.84
CA LYS A 138 5.58 -11.34 -1.13
C LYS A 138 6.25 -9.98 -1.25
N ILE A 139 7.23 -9.76 -0.39
CA ILE A 139 8.10 -8.57 -0.39
C ILE A 139 9.56 -8.99 -0.18
N GLY A 140 10.48 -8.02 -0.20
CA GLY A 140 11.89 -8.21 0.16
C GLY A 140 12.86 -8.14 -1.01
N ARG A 141 12.39 -8.37 -2.25
CA ARG A 141 13.23 -8.14 -3.43
C ARG A 141 13.54 -6.66 -3.56
N ARG A 142 14.81 -6.32 -3.75
CA ARG A 142 15.27 -4.94 -3.90
C ARG A 142 15.60 -4.63 -5.36
N HIS A 143 15.10 -3.50 -5.84
CA HIS A 143 15.59 -2.83 -7.04
C HIS A 143 16.68 -1.82 -6.67
N PHE A 144 17.59 -1.54 -7.60
CA PHE A 144 18.62 -0.51 -7.45
C PHE A 144 18.49 0.55 -8.55
N PRO A 145 17.38 1.33 -8.57
CA PRO A 145 17.20 2.37 -9.56
C PRO A 145 18.14 3.54 -9.27
N LEU A 146 18.67 4.15 -10.35
CA LEU A 146 19.43 5.41 -10.30
C LEU A 146 20.66 5.37 -9.38
N ASN A 147 21.20 4.18 -9.07
CA ASN A 147 22.27 3.98 -8.09
C ASN A 147 22.02 4.63 -6.71
N THR A 148 20.76 4.68 -6.29
CA THR A 148 20.36 5.29 -5.01
C THR A 148 20.19 4.25 -3.90
N ALA A 149 20.52 4.65 -2.67
CA ALA A 149 20.59 3.72 -1.53
C ALA A 149 19.24 3.49 -0.84
N PHE A 150 18.21 4.28 -1.11
CA PHE A 150 16.90 4.06 -0.50
C PHE A 150 16.28 2.74 -0.95
N MET A 151 15.47 2.14 -0.08
CA MET A 151 14.83 0.86 -0.37
C MET A 151 13.74 1.05 -1.40
N ASN A 152 13.78 0.23 -2.46
CA ASN A 152 12.78 0.22 -3.51
C ASN A 152 12.64 -1.22 -4.02
N GLY A 153 11.43 -1.68 -4.29
CA GLY A 153 11.22 -3.06 -4.72
C GLY A 153 9.81 -3.32 -5.22
N PRO A 154 9.55 -4.54 -5.73
CA PRO A 154 8.20 -4.96 -6.06
C PRO A 154 7.45 -5.48 -4.83
N THR A 155 6.13 -5.63 -4.98
CA THR A 155 5.25 -6.32 -4.01
C THR A 155 4.25 -7.16 -4.79
N GLN A 156 3.99 -8.38 -4.34
CA GLN A 156 3.11 -9.36 -4.98
C GLN A 156 2.27 -10.12 -3.94
#